data_AF-E8KFW3-F1
#
_entry.id   AF-E8KFW3-F1
#
_cell.length_a   1.000
_cell.length_b   1.000
_cell.length_c   1.000
_cell.angle_alpha   90.00
_cell.angle_beta   90.00
_cell.angle_gamma   90.00
#
_symmetry.space_group_name_H-M   'P 1'
#
loop_
_entity.id
_entity.type
_entity.pdbx_description
1 polymer ?
#
loop_
_entity_poly.entity_id
_entity_poly.type
_entity_poly.pdbx_seq_one_letter_code
_entity_poly.pdbx_strand_id
1 'polypeptide(L)'
;GITNNLAESYFSRFKRMIIGTHHKISNKYLDNCANECAYREDNRRVDNLSLFNSTLGQCLATDNTTDWQGYWQGNHRQAERLIM
;
A
#
# COMPACT_ATOMS: atom_id res chain seq x y z
N GLY A 1 8.32 -2.76 -18.92
CA GLY A 1 7.41 -3.48 -19.84
C GLY A 1 6.41 -4.24 -19.01
N ILE A 2 5.14 -4.25 -19.42
CA ILE A 2 4.07 -4.95 -18.71
C ILE A 2 4.01 -6.37 -19.28
N THR A 3 4.28 -7.38 -18.46
CA THR A 3 4.19 -8.79 -18.87
C THR A 3 3.13 -9.51 -18.03
N ASN A 4 2.44 -10.49 -18.61
CA ASN A 4 1.39 -11.24 -17.91
C ASN A 4 1.89 -11.84 -16.59
N ASN A 5 3.11 -12.38 -16.61
CA ASN A 5 3.74 -13.01 -15.45
C ASN A 5 3.95 -12.04 -14.28
N LEU A 6 4.20 -10.75 -14.55
CA LEU A 6 4.33 -9.73 -13.50
C LEU A 6 2.98 -9.46 -12.82
N ALA A 7 1.92 -9.33 -13.60
CA ALA A 7 0.56 -9.15 -13.09
C ALA A 7 0.11 -10.36 -12.26
N GLU A 8 0.34 -11.58 -12.75
CA GLU A 8 0.03 -12.82 -12.03
C GLU A 8 0.81 -12.93 -10.70
N SER A 9 2.10 -12.56 -10.71
CA SER A 9 2.94 -12.56 -9.51
C SER A 9 2.40 -11.58 -8.46
N TYR A 10 2.00 -10.39 -8.88
CA TYR A 10 1.39 -9.38 -8.02
C TYR A 10 0.07 -9.88 -7.41
N PHE A 11 -0.87 -10.36 -8.23
CA PHE A 11 -2.17 -10.83 -7.74
C PHE A 11 -2.05 -12.01 -6.77
N SER A 12 -1.09 -12.91 -7.01
CA SER A 12 -0.80 -14.03 -6.10
C SER A 12 -0.36 -13.54 -4.71
N ARG A 13 0.55 -12.55 -4.67
CA ARG A 13 1.05 -11.97 -3.41
C ARG A 13 0.00 -11.14 -2.70
N PHE A 14 -0.78 -10.35 -3.45
CA PHE A 14 -1.88 -9.57 -2.90
C PHE A 14 -2.94 -10.47 -2.26
N LYS A 15 -3.32 -11.57 -2.91
CA LYS A 15 -4.24 -12.57 -2.35
C LYS A 15 -3.67 -13.21 -1.07
N ARG A 16 -2.38 -13.53 -1.03
CA ARG A 16 -1.72 -14.07 0.17
C ARG A 16 -1.71 -13.06 1.33
N MET A 17 -1.52 -11.78 1.04
CA MET A 17 -1.58 -10.70 2.04
C MET A 17 -2.99 -10.57 2.64
N ILE A 18 -4.03 -10.68 1.82
CA ILE A 18 -5.43 -10.63 2.26
C ILE A 18 -5.76 -11.80 3.19
N ILE A 19 -5.32 -13.02 2.84
CA ILE A 19 -5.67 -14.22 3.61
C ILE A 19 -4.79 -14.39 4.86
N GLY A 20 -3.52 -13.98 4.78
CA GLY A 20 -2.53 -14.29 5.82
C GLY A 20 -2.23 -13.16 6.80
N THR A 21 -2.17 -11.91 6.34
CA THR A 21 -1.71 -10.79 7.17
C THR A 21 -2.87 -9.97 7.72
N HIS A 22 -3.89 -9.71 6.90
CA HIS A 22 -5.00 -8.85 7.27
C HIS A 22 -6.19 -9.69 7.72
N HIS A 23 -6.81 -9.33 8.83
CA HIS A 23 -8.06 -9.98 9.25
C HIS A 23 -9.25 -9.56 8.35
N LYS A 24 -9.27 -8.29 7.94
CA LYS A 24 -10.25 -7.72 7.02
C LYS A 24 -9.66 -6.46 6.38
N ILE A 25 -9.85 -6.31 5.08
CA ILE A 25 -9.58 -5.06 4.36
C ILE A 25 -10.91 -4.44 3.97
N SER A 26 -11.12 -3.17 4.30
CA SER A 26 -12.31 -2.43 3.87
C SER A 26 -12.11 -1.91 2.46
N ASN A 27 -13.15 -1.95 1.62
CA ASN A 27 -13.12 -1.42 0.25
C ASN A 27 -12.61 0.04 0.21
N LYS A 28 -12.98 0.86 1.20
CA LYS A 28 -12.54 2.28 1.34
C LYS A 28 -11.03 2.48 1.35
N TYR A 29 -10.29 1.48 1.81
CA TYR A 29 -8.84 1.51 1.98
C TYR A 29 -8.14 0.45 1.13
N LEU A 30 -8.88 -0.24 0.25
CA LEU A 30 -8.32 -1.29 -0.59
C LEU A 30 -7.20 -0.75 -1.49
N ASP A 31 -7.32 0.50 -1.95
CA ASP A 31 -6.31 1.17 -2.76
C ASP A 31 -4.99 1.35 -1.98
N ASN A 32 -5.05 1.73 -0.70
CA ASN A 32 -3.86 1.87 0.14
C ASN A 32 -3.16 0.51 0.30
N CYS A 33 -3.92 -0.56 0.57
CA CYS A 33 -3.37 -1.91 0.69
C CYS A 33 -2.78 -2.43 -0.64
N ALA A 34 -3.43 -2.14 -1.77
CA ALA A 34 -2.91 -2.48 -3.09
C ALA A 34 -1.60 -1.75 -3.39
N ASN A 35 -1.53 -0.45 -3.10
CA ASN A 35 -0.32 0.36 -3.28
C ASN A 35 0.84 -0.13 -2.40
N GLU A 36 0.58 -0.50 -1.14
CA GLU A 36 1.62 -1.10 -0.28
C GLU A 36 2.14 -2.41 -0.87
N CYS A 37 1.24 -3.30 -1.30
CA CYS A 37 1.64 -4.57 -1.90
C CYS A 37 2.45 -4.37 -3.19
N ALA A 38 2.09 -3.37 -3.99
CA ALA A 38 2.80 -3.04 -5.23
C ALA A 38 4.22 -2.55 -4.90
N TYR A 39 4.33 -1.59 -3.97
CA TYR A 39 5.62 -1.09 -3.49
C TYR A 39 6.53 -2.22 -3.00
N ARG A 40 6.00 -3.16 -2.20
CA ARG A 40 6.77 -4.29 -1.68
C ARG A 40 7.20 -5.27 -2.78
N GLU A 41 6.39 -5.44 -3.81
CA GLU A 41 6.73 -6.30 -4.94
C GLU A 41 7.83 -5.66 -5.81
N ASP A 42 7.69 -4.39 -6.18
CA ASP A 42 8.70 -3.66 -6.95
C ASP A 42 10.05 -3.58 -6.21
N ASN A 43 10.01 -3.39 -4.89
CA ASN A 43 11.22 -3.23 -4.07
C ASN A 43 11.72 -4.53 -3.44
N ARG A 44 11.18 -5.71 -3.80
CA ARG A 44 11.54 -7.00 -3.14
C ARG A 44 13.01 -7.40 -3.28
N ARG A 45 13.73 -6.82 -4.23
CA ARG A 45 15.16 -7.09 -4.53
C ARG A 45 16.10 -5.96 -4.10
N VAL A 46 15.54 -4.89 -3.53
CA VAL A 46 16.31 -3.75 -3.04
C VAL A 46 16.90 -4.11 -1.68
N ASP A 47 18.12 -3.65 -1.40
CA ASP A 47 18.73 -3.83 -0.10
C ASP A 47 18.01 -3.00 0.99
N ASN A 48 18.08 -3.48 2.24
CA ASN A 48 17.31 -2.88 3.34
C ASN A 48 17.72 -1.43 3.62
N LEU A 49 18.99 -1.06 3.44
CA LEU A 49 19.48 0.28 3.73
C LEU A 49 18.93 1.29 2.70
N SER A 50 18.96 0.94 1.42
CA SER A 50 18.38 1.73 0.34
C SER A 50 16.87 1.89 0.52
N LEU A 51 16.17 0.81 0.90
CA LEU A 51 14.74 0.85 1.17
C LEU A 51 14.41 1.79 2.34
N PHE A 52 15.18 1.70 3.43
CA PHE A 52 15.02 2.55 4.60
C PHE A 52 15.23 4.03 4.27
N ASN A 53 16.34 4.36 3.61
CA ASN A 53 16.65 5.74 3.23
C ASN A 53 15.59 6.31 2.27
N SER A 54 15.14 5.52 1.30
CA SER A 54 14.07 5.93 0.37
C SER A 54 12.74 6.20 1.09
N THR A 55 12.35 5.30 2.00
CA THR A 55 11.10 5.43 2.76
C THR A 55 11.16 6.64 3.68
N LEU A 56 12.28 6.83 4.39
CA LEU A 56 12.49 7.97 5.27
C LEU A 56 12.43 9.29 4.50
N GLY A 57 13.08 9.37 3.33
CA GLY A 57 13.02 10.54 2.46
C GLY A 57 11.59 10.88 2.03
N GLN A 58 10.80 9.86 1.66
CA GLN A 58 9.38 10.05 1.32
C GLN A 58 8.55 10.52 2.51
N CYS A 59 8.75 9.95 3.70
CA CYS A 59 8.06 10.39 4.91
C CYS A 59 8.36 11.85 5.26
N LEU A 60 9.61 12.29 5.12
CA LEU A 60 10.02 13.68 5.39
C LEU A 60 9.49 14.68 4.36
N ALA A 61 9.22 14.23 3.13
CA ALA A 61 8.68 15.07 2.06
C ALA A 61 7.15 15.08 1.99
N THR A 62 6.47 14.19 2.72
CA THR A 62 5.01 14.04 2.65
C THR A 62 4.31 15.01 3.59
N ASP A 63 3.31 15.74 3.08
CA ASP A 63 2.44 16.60 3.89
C ASP A 63 1.54 15.82 4.85
N ASN A 64 1.10 16.47 5.93
CA ASN A 64 0.34 15.82 7.00
C ASN A 64 -1.08 15.37 6.62
N THR A 65 -1.55 15.61 5.38
CA THR A 65 -2.91 15.29 4.91
C THR A 65 -3.07 13.82 4.53
N THR A 66 -2.65 12.91 5.41
CA THR A 66 -2.81 11.48 5.19
C THR A 66 -4.17 11.00 5.68
N ASP A 67 -4.72 10.02 4.98
CA ASP A 67 -5.99 9.36 5.29
C ASP A 67 -6.03 8.68 6.67
N TRP A 68 -4.85 8.50 7.28
CA TRP A 68 -4.67 7.88 8.59
C TRP A 68 -4.62 8.88 9.75
N GLN A 69 -4.48 10.18 9.46
CA GLN A 69 -4.41 11.20 10.51
C GLN A 69 -5.74 11.25 11.28
N GLY A 70 -5.68 11.11 12.61
CA GLY A 70 -6.88 11.10 13.44
C GLY A 70 -7.81 9.90 13.22
N TYR A 71 -7.35 8.85 12.53
CA TYR A 71 -8.17 7.65 12.25
C TYR A 71 -8.77 7.06 13.53
N TRP A 72 -7.95 6.90 14.57
CA TRP A 72 -8.41 6.41 15.87
C TRP A 72 -9.32 7.38 16.63
N GLN A 73 -9.36 8.66 16.23
CA GLN A 73 -10.27 9.68 16.76
C GLN A 73 -11.60 9.74 15.99
N GLY A 74 -11.81 8.83 15.04
CA GLY A 74 -13.02 8.76 14.21
C GLY A 74 -12.92 9.50 12.88
N ASN A 75 -11.75 10.05 12.52
CA ASN A 75 -11.53 10.60 11.19
C ASN A 75 -11.37 9.47 10.17
N HIS A 76 -12.50 8.96 9.68
CA HIS A 76 -12.53 7.90 8.70
C HIS A 76 -12.89 8.45 7.32
N ARG A 77 -12.32 7.84 6.30
CA ARG A 77 -12.70 8.09 4.92
C ARG A 77 -14.19 7.85 4.71
N GLN A 78 -14.85 8.83 4.09
CA GLN A 78 -16.28 8.76 3.82
C GLN A 78 -16.58 7.84 2.63
N ALA A 79 -15.74 7.87 1.60
CA ALA A 79 -15.96 7.16 0.34
C ALA A 79 -14.64 6.62 -0.25
N GLU A 80 -14.71 5.75 -1.26
CA GLU A 80 -13.51 5.18 -1.91
C GLU A 80 -12.74 6.25 -2.71
N ARG A 81 -11.39 6.13 -2.80
CA ARG A 81 -10.56 7.09 -3.57
C ARG A 81 -10.93 7.15 -5.05
N LEU A 82 -11.47 6.04 -5.57
CA LEU A 82 -11.74 5.83 -6.99
C LEU A 82 -13.05 6.49 -7.48
N ILE A 83 -13.74 7.24 -6.62
CA ILE A 83 -14.94 7.99 -6.99
C ILE A 83 -14.48 9.33 -7.58
N MET A 84 -14.26 9.32 -8.89
CA MET A 84 -14.35 10.47 -9.78
C MET A 84 -15.59 10.28 -10.65
#